data_AF-A0A9D7CPE4-F1
#
_entry.id   AF-A0A9D7CPE4-F1
#
_cell.length_a   1.000
_cell.length_b   1.000
_cell.length_c   1.000
_cell.angle_alpha   90.00
_cell.angle_beta   90.00
_cell.angle_gamma   90.00
#
_symmetry.space_group_name_H-M   'P 1'
#
loop_
_entity.id
_entity.type
_entity.pdbx_description
1 polymer ?
#
loop_
_entity_poly.entity_id
_entity_poly.type
_entity_poly.pdbx_seq_one_letter_code
_entity_poly.pdbx_strand_id
1 'polypeptide(L)'
;MPHGVVPPKSPSAPPDPPLPVCLRGAASGTFVAKDGTDSETCGDAAAPCKTIQWATRDLAAQRIFVAGGTLGGETISLRADLVIEGGWERYPRPRANPGPPTWAKDCKGITNATTLVAADLVAEDIGGTAQLIDLTFRPTRRGPGESAIGLRAVGASTRVELTAVTISVAAAPEGSPGASGTTGEAGADDCPSADGAAATLAGPSGADATELGTFSRSGYEARAGTPGADGLAGNAAPPGGDGQCVACVNQCAGTTTCSISSSLRYCGTQAKSGCGGHGGRGGAGGAGGGSTVALLAWDATIVLSGGALKAGDGGAGALGGPGGSGGPGGTGLAGTAAPPVACATQCESVQGACAATQFATGQGGVGTVGGTGSAGGNGGRGAGGSSYAIVQNAGASVEYGPSTLLVHGVGGAGSVPGNAADVFVPP
;
A
#
# COMPACT_ATOMS: atom_id res chain seq x y z
N MET A 1 -65.92 36.23 -19.82
CA MET A 1 -66.22 35.72 -18.47
C MET A 1 -66.05 34.20 -18.47
N PRO A 2 -65.05 33.68 -17.75
CA PRO A 2 -65.14 32.35 -17.14
C PRO A 2 -65.18 32.52 -15.61
N HIS A 3 -66.12 31.83 -14.96
CA HIS A 3 -66.25 31.79 -13.51
C HIS A 3 -65.08 31.00 -12.92
N GLY A 4 -64.22 31.68 -12.15
CA GLY A 4 -63.15 31.06 -11.38
C GLY A 4 -63.73 30.23 -10.23
N VAL A 5 -63.52 28.92 -10.28
CA VAL A 5 -63.83 28.00 -9.19
C VAL A 5 -62.69 28.06 -8.18
N VAL A 6 -62.96 28.59 -6.99
CA VAL A 6 -62.04 28.59 -5.85
C VAL A 6 -62.03 27.17 -5.27
N PRO A 7 -60.87 26.48 -5.20
CA PRO A 7 -60.80 25.15 -4.60
C PRO A 7 -61.08 25.24 -3.09
N PRO A 8 -61.82 24.28 -2.51
CA PRO A 8 -62.12 24.27 -1.09
C PRO A 8 -60.84 24.14 -0.27
N LYS A 9 -60.72 25.02 0.72
CA LYS A 9 -59.64 25.04 1.70
C LYS A 9 -59.59 23.67 2.39
N SER A 10 -58.52 22.91 2.17
CA SER A 10 -58.31 21.61 2.83
C SER A 10 -58.39 21.82 4.34
N PRO A 11 -59.17 20.99 5.07
CA PRO A 11 -59.19 21.05 6.52
C PRO A 11 -57.77 20.81 7.03
N SER A 12 -57.30 21.69 7.90
CA SER A 12 -56.04 21.51 8.62
C SER A 12 -56.03 20.11 9.24
N ALA A 13 -55.04 19.31 8.88
CA ALA A 13 -54.86 17.98 9.44
C ALA A 13 -54.91 18.09 10.98
N PRO A 14 -55.64 17.20 11.68
CA PRO A 14 -55.60 17.17 13.14
C PRO A 14 -54.12 17.06 13.58
N PRO A 15 -53.70 17.78 14.64
CA PRO A 15 -52.36 17.64 15.16
C PRO A 15 -52.10 16.16 15.42
N ASP A 16 -50.98 15.64 14.90
CA ASP A 16 -50.61 14.24 15.08
C ASP A 16 -50.73 13.91 16.58
N PRO A 17 -51.48 12.85 16.96
CA PRO A 17 -51.56 12.45 18.35
C PRO A 17 -50.13 12.28 18.88
N PRO A 18 -49.83 12.72 20.11
CA PRO A 18 -48.51 12.52 20.69
C PRO A 18 -48.19 11.04 20.64
N LEU A 19 -47.25 10.70 19.77
CA LEU A 19 -46.89 9.33 19.48
C LEU A 19 -46.40 8.66 20.77
N PRO A 20 -46.70 7.36 20.99
CA PRO A 20 -46.33 6.67 22.21
C PRO A 20 -44.81 6.60 22.31
N VAL A 21 -44.24 7.54 23.05
CA VAL A 21 -42.88 7.44 23.55
C VAL A 21 -42.90 6.27 24.52
N CYS A 22 -42.18 5.17 24.25
CA CYS A 22 -41.84 4.26 25.34
C CYS A 22 -40.81 5.02 26.17
N LEU A 23 -41.30 5.84 27.10
CA LEU A 23 -40.53 6.61 28.08
C LEU A 23 -39.86 5.63 29.05
N ARG A 24 -38.90 4.83 28.57
CA ARG A 24 -37.83 4.40 29.44
C ARG A 24 -36.95 5.63 29.64
N GLY A 25 -37.19 6.32 30.76
CA GLY A 25 -36.21 7.29 31.25
C GLY A 25 -34.87 6.57 31.41
N ALA A 26 -33.78 7.26 31.09
CA ALA A 26 -32.46 6.69 31.29
C ALA A 26 -32.27 6.24 32.75
N ALA A 27 -31.69 5.05 32.92
CA ALA A 27 -31.17 4.63 34.23
C ALA A 27 -29.88 5.42 34.54
N SER A 28 -29.30 5.20 35.72
CA SER A 28 -27.95 5.69 36.02
C SER A 28 -26.94 5.10 35.02
N GLY A 29 -26.16 5.96 34.37
CA GLY A 29 -25.13 5.56 33.42
C GLY A 29 -24.41 6.77 32.82
N THR A 30 -23.49 6.49 31.90
CA THR A 30 -22.66 7.50 31.23
C THR A 30 -23.30 7.89 29.90
N PHE A 31 -23.37 9.18 29.60
CA PHE A 31 -24.02 9.70 28.40
C PHE A 31 -23.00 10.19 27.37
N VAL A 32 -23.21 9.85 26.11
CA VAL A 32 -22.36 10.26 24.97
C VAL A 32 -23.21 10.96 23.92
N ALA A 33 -22.77 12.14 23.46
CA ALA A 33 -23.43 12.90 22.41
C ALA A 33 -22.42 13.63 21.53
N LYS A 34 -22.74 13.84 20.25
CA LYS A 34 -21.85 14.51 19.29
C LYS A 34 -21.49 15.95 19.70
N ASP A 35 -22.41 16.64 20.37
CA ASP A 35 -22.26 17.99 20.91
C ASP A 35 -21.66 18.01 22.33
N GLY A 36 -21.29 16.85 22.87
CA GLY A 36 -20.61 16.70 24.15
C GLY A 36 -19.15 17.17 24.12
N THR A 37 -18.48 17.04 25.27
CA THR A 37 -17.07 17.38 25.45
C THR A 37 -16.36 16.24 26.15
N ASP A 38 -15.17 15.85 25.69
CA ASP A 38 -14.33 14.89 26.39
C ASP A 38 -13.53 15.61 27.48
N SER A 39 -13.92 15.42 28.73
CA SER A 39 -13.26 15.97 29.92
C SER A 39 -13.38 14.98 31.08
N GLU A 40 -12.61 15.18 32.15
CA GLU A 40 -12.69 14.34 33.36
C GLU A 40 -14.08 14.35 34.04
N THR A 41 -14.89 15.37 33.73
CA THR A 41 -16.23 15.58 34.28
C THR A 41 -17.35 15.27 33.28
N CYS A 42 -17.03 14.75 32.10
CA CYS A 42 -18.06 14.37 31.15
C CYS A 42 -18.69 13.03 31.54
N GLY A 43 -19.87 12.77 30.98
CA GLY A 43 -20.60 11.53 31.18
C GLY A 43 -21.90 11.70 31.93
N ASP A 44 -22.12 12.85 32.56
CA ASP A 44 -23.40 13.22 33.13
C ASP A 44 -24.43 13.55 32.03
N ALA A 45 -25.71 13.34 32.32
CA ALA A 45 -26.79 13.68 31.40
C ALA A 45 -26.74 15.15 30.93
N ALA A 46 -26.30 16.06 31.81
CA ALA A 46 -26.14 17.49 31.52
C ALA A 46 -24.85 17.82 30.75
N ALA A 47 -23.80 17.03 30.92
CA ALA A 47 -22.48 17.21 30.33
C ALA A 47 -22.00 15.87 29.71
N PRO A 48 -22.62 15.41 28.60
CA PRO A 48 -22.25 14.13 28.00
C PRO A 48 -20.82 14.19 27.45
N CYS A 49 -20.16 13.03 27.43
CA CYS A 49 -18.90 12.87 26.71
C CYS A 49 -19.11 13.01 25.20
N LYS A 50 -18.07 13.41 24.48
CA LYS A 50 -18.11 13.53 23.03
C LYS A 50 -17.88 12.19 22.35
N THR A 51 -17.02 11.35 22.93
CA THR A 51 -16.58 10.06 22.38
C THR A 51 -16.91 8.90 23.32
N ILE A 52 -17.14 7.72 22.76
CA ILE A 52 -17.33 6.47 23.52
C ILE A 52 -16.01 6.04 24.16
N GLN A 53 -14.90 6.23 23.46
CA GLN A 53 -13.56 5.93 23.95
C GLN A 53 -13.27 6.69 25.24
N TRP A 54 -13.71 7.94 25.36
CA TRP A 54 -13.55 8.68 26.61
C TRP A 54 -14.50 8.16 27.70
N ALA A 55 -15.77 7.92 27.35
CA ALA A 55 -16.77 7.39 28.28
C ALA A 55 -16.43 6.00 28.84
N THR A 56 -15.64 5.20 28.12
CA THR A 56 -15.20 3.86 28.54
C THR A 56 -13.95 3.86 29.43
N ARG A 57 -13.26 5.01 29.59
CA ARG A 57 -12.09 5.11 30.50
C ARG A 57 -12.48 5.02 31.96
N ASP A 58 -13.66 5.51 32.32
CA ASP A 58 -14.18 5.34 33.67
C ASP A 58 -14.55 3.87 33.87
N LEU A 59 -13.74 3.15 34.65
CA LEU A 59 -13.95 1.74 34.94
C LEU A 59 -15.27 1.50 35.69
N ALA A 60 -15.87 2.50 36.33
CA ALA A 60 -17.18 2.39 36.96
C ALA A 60 -18.33 2.41 35.94
N ALA A 61 -18.12 2.90 34.71
CA ALA A 61 -19.16 3.01 33.69
C ALA A 61 -19.54 1.65 33.11
N GLN A 62 -20.50 0.97 33.73
CA GLN A 62 -21.05 -0.30 33.24
C GLN A 62 -22.03 -0.12 32.09
N ARG A 63 -22.67 1.05 31.97
CA ARG A 63 -23.67 1.32 30.93
C ARG A 63 -23.49 2.69 30.32
N ILE A 64 -23.40 2.73 29.00
CA ILE A 64 -23.20 3.92 28.18
C ILE A 64 -24.42 4.11 27.27
N PHE A 65 -25.04 5.29 27.35
CA PHE A 65 -26.16 5.70 26.51
C PHE A 65 -25.67 6.66 25.44
N VAL A 66 -25.87 6.29 24.18
CA VAL A 66 -25.35 7.06 23.04
C VAL A 66 -26.49 7.74 22.30
N ALA A 67 -26.39 9.06 22.18
CA ALA A 67 -27.35 9.85 21.43
C ALA A 67 -27.40 9.42 19.96
N GLY A 68 -28.56 9.60 19.32
CA GLY A 68 -28.72 9.47 17.88
C GLY A 68 -27.78 10.41 17.13
N GLY A 69 -27.34 9.99 15.94
CA GLY A 69 -26.42 10.74 15.09
C GLY A 69 -25.16 9.96 14.72
N THR A 70 -24.16 10.68 14.21
CA THR A 70 -22.88 10.11 13.78
C THR A 70 -21.73 10.57 14.67
N LEU A 71 -21.11 9.63 15.38
CA LEU A 71 -19.83 9.81 16.09
C LEU A 71 -18.69 9.32 15.19
N GLY A 72 -17.50 9.93 15.25
CA GLY A 72 -16.46 9.70 14.26
C GLY A 72 -15.05 9.51 14.82
N GLY A 73 -14.33 8.55 14.23
CA GLY A 73 -12.87 8.45 14.22
C GLY A 73 -12.22 7.81 15.45
N GLU A 74 -12.97 7.07 16.26
CA GLU A 74 -12.48 6.51 17.53
C GLU A 74 -12.31 5.00 17.52
N THR A 75 -11.30 4.48 18.23
CA THR A 75 -11.18 3.04 18.51
C THR A 75 -11.89 2.72 19.82
N ILE A 76 -12.78 1.73 19.79
CA ILE A 76 -13.57 1.31 20.95
C ILE A 76 -13.06 -0.06 21.40
N SER A 77 -12.44 -0.08 22.58
CA SER A 77 -12.06 -1.32 23.26
C SER A 77 -13.15 -1.72 24.25
N LEU A 78 -13.79 -2.86 23.99
CA LEU A 78 -14.77 -3.45 24.89
C LEU A 78 -14.08 -4.08 26.09
N ARG A 79 -14.81 -4.15 27.21
CA ARG A 79 -14.39 -4.75 28.48
C ARG A 79 -15.55 -5.53 29.09
N ALA A 80 -15.27 -6.40 30.05
CA ALA A 80 -16.32 -7.11 30.78
C ALA A 80 -17.34 -6.15 31.41
N ASP A 81 -18.59 -6.59 31.42
CA ASP A 81 -19.77 -5.95 31.99
C ASP A 81 -20.13 -4.58 31.38
N LEU A 82 -19.52 -4.23 30.25
CA LEU A 82 -19.84 -3.01 29.51
C LEU A 82 -21.09 -3.19 28.64
N VAL A 83 -22.06 -2.30 28.80
CA VAL A 83 -23.25 -2.19 27.95
C VAL A 83 -23.24 -0.86 27.21
N ILE A 84 -23.25 -0.89 25.88
CA ILE A 84 -23.39 0.32 25.04
C ILE A 84 -24.73 0.25 24.32
N GLU A 85 -25.57 1.25 24.52
CA GLU A 85 -26.92 1.32 23.98
C GLU A 85 -27.11 2.59 23.15
N GLY A 86 -27.45 2.41 21.87
CA GLY A 86 -27.77 3.48 20.93
C GLY A 86 -29.25 3.87 20.91
N GLY A 87 -29.57 4.83 20.05
CA GLY A 87 -30.95 5.26 19.82
C GLY A 87 -31.51 6.18 20.91
N TRP A 88 -30.66 6.83 21.70
CA TRP A 88 -31.11 7.79 22.71
C TRP A 88 -31.27 9.19 22.13
N GLU A 89 -32.24 9.94 22.64
CA GLU A 89 -32.43 11.35 22.31
C GLU A 89 -32.30 12.20 23.58
N ARG A 90 -31.56 13.32 23.44
CA ARG A 90 -31.36 14.31 24.50
C ARG A 90 -32.37 15.43 24.31
N TYR A 91 -33.39 15.45 25.15
CA TYR A 91 -34.41 16.50 25.11
C TYR A 91 -33.97 17.70 25.97
N PRO A 92 -33.85 18.90 25.38
CA PRO A 92 -33.64 20.09 26.17
C PRO A 92 -34.86 20.33 27.06
N ARG A 93 -34.64 20.69 28.32
CA ARG A 93 -35.77 21.06 29.17
C ARG A 93 -36.42 22.36 28.68
N PRO A 94 -37.75 22.50 28.80
CA PRO A 94 -38.42 23.76 28.56
C PRO A 94 -37.84 24.85 29.46
N ARG A 95 -37.74 26.10 28.97
CA ARG A 95 -37.27 27.26 29.75
C ARG A 95 -38.01 27.43 31.08
N ALA A 96 -39.27 26.98 31.16
CA ALA A 96 -40.10 27.06 32.35
C ALA A 96 -39.66 26.12 33.50
N ASN A 97 -38.79 25.15 33.25
CA ASN A 97 -38.27 24.24 34.27
C ASN A 97 -36.77 23.96 34.03
N PRO A 98 -35.89 24.89 34.43
CA PRO A 98 -34.45 24.73 34.26
C PRO A 98 -33.98 23.54 35.08
N GLY A 99 -33.50 22.51 34.39
CA GLY A 99 -32.95 21.30 34.97
C GLY A 99 -32.12 20.58 33.93
N PRO A 100 -31.42 19.50 34.32
CA PRO A 100 -30.64 18.72 33.38
C PRO A 100 -31.54 18.21 32.25
N PRO A 101 -31.02 18.16 31.01
CA PRO A 101 -31.76 17.59 29.88
C PRO A 101 -32.17 16.16 30.20
N THR A 102 -33.33 15.76 29.71
CA THR A 102 -33.85 14.41 29.91
C THR A 102 -33.45 13.55 28.73
N TRP A 103 -33.02 12.32 29.02
CA TRP A 103 -32.66 11.34 28.03
C TRP A 103 -33.74 10.26 27.96
N ALA A 104 -34.24 9.99 26.76
CA ALA A 104 -35.18 8.91 26.52
C ALA A 104 -34.84 8.21 25.21
N LYS A 105 -35.18 6.92 25.14
CA LYS A 105 -34.93 6.09 23.97
C LYS A 105 -35.97 6.39 22.89
N ASP A 106 -35.53 6.69 21.67
CA ASP A 106 -36.43 6.86 20.53
C ASP A 106 -36.96 5.49 20.09
N CYS A 107 -38.28 5.33 20.17
CA CYS A 107 -38.96 4.09 19.81
C CYS A 107 -39.69 4.18 18.47
N LYS A 108 -39.68 5.35 17.80
CA LYS A 108 -40.27 5.56 16.48
C LYS A 108 -39.37 5.01 15.38
N GLY A 109 -39.26 3.69 15.35
CA GLY A 109 -38.42 3.00 14.38
C GLY A 109 -36.95 3.25 14.68
N ILE A 110 -36.19 2.18 14.80
CA ILE A 110 -34.73 2.17 14.90
C ILE A 110 -34.08 2.72 13.59
N THR A 111 -34.87 3.36 12.71
CA THR A 111 -34.44 4.12 11.53
C THR A 111 -33.48 5.25 11.85
N ASN A 112 -33.45 5.76 13.09
CA ASN A 112 -32.42 6.69 13.59
C ASN A 112 -31.32 5.96 14.38
N ALA A 113 -30.95 4.74 14.00
CA ALA A 113 -29.87 4.01 14.66
C ALA A 113 -28.62 4.89 14.81
N THR A 114 -28.11 4.99 16.04
CA THR A 114 -26.86 5.69 16.32
C THR A 114 -25.78 5.08 15.45
N THR A 115 -25.21 5.90 14.56
CA THR A 115 -24.16 5.47 13.66
C THR A 115 -22.81 5.80 14.27
N LEU A 116 -22.07 4.78 14.65
CA LEU A 116 -20.70 4.88 15.12
C LEU A 116 -19.77 4.67 13.93
N VAL A 117 -19.12 5.74 13.51
CA VAL A 117 -17.97 5.65 12.61
C VAL A 117 -16.74 5.47 13.50
N ALA A 118 -16.51 4.24 13.92
CA ALA A 118 -15.33 3.87 14.71
C ALA A 118 -14.15 3.60 13.77
N ALA A 119 -12.92 3.79 14.24
CA ALA A 119 -11.74 3.28 13.56
C ALA A 119 -11.66 1.75 13.69
N ASP A 120 -11.92 1.24 14.89
CA ASP A 120 -11.90 -0.19 15.22
C ASP A 120 -12.81 -0.50 16.42
N LEU A 121 -13.47 -1.66 16.40
CA LEU A 121 -14.19 -2.21 17.55
C LEU A 121 -13.51 -3.52 17.96
N VAL A 122 -12.95 -3.55 19.17
CA VAL A 122 -12.10 -4.66 19.64
C VAL A 122 -12.57 -5.16 20.99
N ALA A 123 -12.70 -6.48 21.14
CA ALA A 123 -12.88 -7.16 22.42
C ALA A 123 -11.79 -8.22 22.55
N GLU A 124 -10.82 -8.02 23.42
CA GLU A 124 -9.69 -8.95 23.56
C GLU A 124 -9.49 -9.33 25.02
N ASP A 125 -9.56 -10.63 25.30
CA ASP A 125 -9.41 -11.24 26.62
C ASP A 125 -10.17 -10.48 27.73
N ILE A 126 -11.42 -10.08 27.44
CA ILE A 126 -12.14 -9.10 28.29
C ILE A 126 -12.55 -9.67 29.65
N GLY A 127 -12.48 -10.99 29.85
CA GLY A 127 -12.76 -11.65 31.14
C GLY A 127 -14.24 -11.74 31.49
N GLY A 128 -15.16 -11.60 30.53
CA GLY A 128 -16.59 -11.52 30.80
C GLY A 128 -17.43 -11.21 29.56
N THR A 129 -18.58 -10.57 29.76
CA THR A 129 -19.54 -10.25 28.69
C THR A 129 -19.59 -8.75 28.42
N ALA A 130 -19.49 -8.33 27.16
CA ALA A 130 -19.87 -6.98 26.71
C ALA A 130 -21.16 -7.03 25.89
N GLN A 131 -22.00 -6.01 25.97
CA GLN A 131 -23.27 -5.91 25.24
C GLN A 131 -23.33 -4.65 24.38
N LEU A 132 -23.75 -4.81 23.13
CA LEU A 132 -24.01 -3.72 22.19
C LEU A 132 -25.45 -3.80 21.72
N ILE A 133 -26.18 -2.68 21.82
CA ILE A 133 -27.64 -2.64 21.62
C ILE A 133 -28.02 -1.46 20.74
N ASP A 134 -28.76 -1.71 19.65
CA ASP A 134 -29.32 -0.68 18.75
C ASP A 134 -28.27 0.29 18.15
N LEU A 135 -27.15 -0.26 17.68
CA LEU A 135 -26.02 0.49 17.12
C LEU A 135 -25.77 0.14 15.65
N THR A 136 -25.26 1.11 14.89
CA THR A 136 -24.70 0.86 13.55
C THR A 136 -23.21 1.22 13.54
N PHE A 137 -22.33 0.24 13.33
CA PHE A 137 -20.89 0.44 13.22
C PHE A 137 -20.44 0.49 11.77
N ARG A 138 -19.56 1.45 11.46
CA ARG A 138 -18.91 1.62 10.16
C ARG A 138 -17.42 1.89 10.36
N PRO A 139 -16.54 0.88 10.27
CA PRO A 139 -15.10 1.09 10.41
C PRO A 139 -14.58 2.11 9.38
N THR A 140 -13.61 2.94 9.76
CA THR A 140 -12.96 3.88 8.83
C THR A 140 -12.04 3.18 7.84
N ARG A 141 -11.70 3.87 6.75
CA ARG A 141 -10.77 3.36 5.72
C ARG A 141 -9.39 3.11 6.29
N ARG A 142 -8.75 2.07 5.76
CA ARG A 142 -7.40 1.61 6.06
C ARG A 142 -6.43 1.84 4.89
N GLY A 143 -5.13 1.69 5.13
CA GLY A 143 -4.09 1.85 4.10
C GLY A 143 -4.09 0.71 3.06
N PRO A 144 -3.43 0.86 1.90
CA PRO A 144 -3.34 -0.18 0.89
C PRO A 144 -2.94 -1.55 1.43
N GLY A 145 -3.64 -2.61 1.01
CA GLY A 145 -3.42 -4.00 1.46
C GLY A 145 -3.85 -4.31 2.90
N GLU A 146 -4.26 -3.32 3.69
CA GLU A 146 -4.79 -3.55 5.03
C GLU A 146 -6.24 -4.07 4.99
N SER A 147 -6.57 -4.96 5.92
CA SER A 147 -7.89 -5.57 5.98
C SER A 147 -8.86 -4.77 6.82
N ALA A 148 -10.07 -4.55 6.31
CA ALA A 148 -11.13 -3.87 7.03
C ALA A 148 -11.91 -4.89 7.88
N ILE A 149 -11.86 -4.73 9.20
CA ILE A 149 -12.55 -5.60 10.16
C ILE A 149 -13.53 -4.74 10.96
N GLY A 150 -14.80 -5.16 11.01
CA GLY A 150 -15.85 -4.45 11.74
C GLY A 150 -15.73 -4.62 13.26
N LEU A 151 -15.89 -5.86 13.73
CA LEU A 151 -15.66 -6.26 15.13
C LEU A 151 -14.58 -7.36 15.17
N ARG A 152 -13.53 -7.14 15.97
CA ARG A 152 -12.53 -8.18 16.29
C ARG A 152 -12.73 -8.63 17.74
N ALA A 153 -13.19 -9.86 17.93
CA ALA A 153 -13.42 -10.47 19.23
C ALA A 153 -12.50 -11.67 19.44
N VAL A 154 -11.73 -11.66 20.52
CA VAL A 154 -10.60 -12.56 20.73
C VAL A 154 -10.52 -13.03 22.18
N GLY A 155 -10.26 -14.32 22.37
CA GLY A 155 -9.95 -14.93 23.67
C GLY A 155 -11.09 -15.75 24.26
N ALA A 156 -10.73 -16.89 24.88
CA ALA A 156 -11.67 -17.84 25.50
C ALA A 156 -12.56 -17.22 26.59
N SER A 157 -12.08 -16.17 27.25
CA SER A 157 -12.83 -15.44 28.27
C SER A 157 -13.61 -14.24 27.71
N THR A 158 -13.69 -14.10 26.39
CA THR A 158 -14.38 -12.98 25.72
C THR A 158 -15.75 -13.42 25.24
N ARG A 159 -16.78 -12.75 25.75
CA ARG A 159 -18.17 -12.89 25.27
C ARG A 159 -18.73 -11.54 24.81
N VAL A 160 -19.30 -11.48 23.62
CA VAL A 160 -19.95 -10.27 23.11
C VAL A 160 -21.38 -10.57 22.67
N GLU A 161 -22.34 -9.82 23.19
CA GLU A 161 -23.74 -9.91 22.81
C GLU A 161 -24.14 -8.70 21.95
N LEU A 162 -24.68 -8.96 20.77
CA LEU A 162 -25.11 -7.96 19.80
C LEU A 162 -26.63 -8.03 19.66
N THR A 163 -27.35 -6.99 20.08
CA THR A 163 -28.82 -6.91 19.95
C THR A 163 -29.19 -5.81 18.98
N ALA A 164 -29.79 -6.18 17.84
CA ALA A 164 -30.15 -5.24 16.77
C ALA A 164 -28.97 -4.36 16.30
N VAL A 165 -27.76 -4.90 16.29
CA VAL A 165 -26.55 -4.20 15.86
C VAL A 165 -26.31 -4.42 14.36
N THR A 166 -26.04 -3.34 13.64
CA THR A 166 -25.55 -3.40 12.26
C THR A 166 -24.06 -3.11 12.22
N ILE A 167 -23.26 -4.01 11.64
CA ILE A 167 -21.86 -3.77 11.32
C ILE A 167 -21.75 -3.72 9.81
N SER A 168 -21.29 -2.59 9.27
CA SER A 168 -21.18 -2.37 7.82
C SER A 168 -19.78 -1.90 7.48
N VAL A 169 -18.98 -2.82 6.95
CA VAL A 169 -17.57 -2.60 6.59
C VAL A 169 -17.51 -2.20 5.13
N ALA A 170 -16.79 -1.11 4.82
CA ALA A 170 -16.55 -0.70 3.43
C ALA A 170 -15.62 -1.71 2.73
N ALA A 171 -15.57 -1.64 1.39
CA ALA A 171 -14.60 -2.44 0.64
C ALA A 171 -13.17 -2.19 1.11
N ALA A 172 -12.38 -3.25 1.19
CA ALA A 172 -10.98 -3.17 1.54
C ALA A 172 -10.17 -2.54 0.41
N PRO A 173 -9.13 -1.77 0.74
CA PRO A 173 -8.28 -1.15 -0.26
C PRO A 173 -7.48 -2.21 -1.04
N GLU A 174 -7.21 -1.89 -2.31
CA GLU A 174 -6.29 -2.65 -3.14
C GLU A 174 -4.87 -2.64 -2.55
N GLY A 175 -4.06 -3.62 -2.95
CA GLY A 175 -2.64 -3.62 -2.62
C GLY A 175 -1.89 -2.47 -3.29
N SER A 176 -0.78 -2.06 -2.71
CA SER A 176 0.16 -1.14 -3.37
C SER A 176 0.89 -1.82 -4.54
N PRO A 177 1.01 -1.16 -5.71
CA PRO A 177 1.86 -1.64 -6.79
C PRO A 177 3.32 -1.80 -6.34
N GLY A 178 4.01 -2.78 -6.91
CA GLY A 178 5.44 -2.96 -6.69
C GLY A 178 6.26 -1.78 -7.23
N ALA A 179 7.31 -1.40 -6.52
CA ALA A 179 8.25 -0.39 -6.99
C ALA A 179 9.03 -0.86 -8.22
N SER A 180 9.30 0.06 -9.15
CA SER A 180 10.17 -0.20 -10.30
C SER A 180 11.60 -0.52 -9.86
N GLY A 181 12.24 -1.44 -10.57
CA GLY A 181 13.68 -1.69 -10.42
C GLY A 181 14.51 -0.50 -10.89
N THR A 182 15.69 -0.32 -10.32
CA THR A 182 16.63 0.74 -10.73
C THR A 182 17.39 0.35 -11.99
N THR A 183 17.68 1.33 -12.85
CA THR A 183 18.59 1.14 -13.98
C THR A 183 19.98 0.69 -13.50
N GLY A 184 20.60 -0.21 -14.25
CA GLY A 184 21.97 -0.67 -14.00
C GLY A 184 22.99 0.45 -14.17
N GLU A 185 24.07 0.40 -13.40
CA GLU A 185 25.17 1.35 -13.51
C GLU A 185 25.93 1.19 -14.84
N ALA A 186 26.47 2.30 -15.35
CA ALA A 186 27.32 2.27 -16.54
C ALA A 186 28.62 1.52 -16.26
N GLY A 187 29.17 0.84 -17.28
CA GLY A 187 30.49 0.22 -17.17
C GLY A 187 31.60 1.27 -16.99
N ALA A 188 32.66 0.92 -16.27
CA ALA A 188 33.89 1.72 -16.19
C ALA A 188 34.71 1.71 -17.50
N ASP A 189 35.77 2.50 -17.55
CA ASP A 189 36.60 2.81 -18.73
C ASP A 189 37.86 1.92 -18.88
N ASP A 190 38.12 1.01 -17.94
CA ASP A 190 39.28 0.12 -17.95
C ASP A 190 38.97 -1.24 -17.30
N CYS A 191 38.66 -2.23 -18.13
CA CYS A 191 38.44 -3.61 -17.69
C CYS A 191 39.33 -4.61 -18.42
N PRO A 192 39.56 -5.80 -17.81
CA PRO A 192 40.07 -6.95 -18.54
C PRO A 192 39.23 -7.19 -19.81
N SER A 193 39.90 -7.35 -20.95
CA SER A 193 39.22 -7.45 -22.23
C SER A 193 38.36 -8.71 -22.35
N ALA A 194 37.20 -8.58 -22.98
CA ALA A 194 36.36 -9.70 -23.41
C ALA A 194 35.81 -9.45 -24.83
N ASP A 195 34.57 -9.87 -25.14
CA ASP A 195 34.00 -9.83 -26.49
C ASP A 195 33.08 -8.61 -26.75
N GLY A 196 32.82 -7.78 -25.74
CA GLY A 196 31.92 -6.63 -25.81
C GLY A 196 30.44 -7.01 -25.98
N ALA A 197 30.09 -8.28 -25.79
CA ALA A 197 28.72 -8.73 -25.97
C ALA A 197 27.77 -8.08 -24.95
N ALA A 198 26.64 -7.57 -25.43
CA ALA A 198 25.55 -7.17 -24.56
C ALA A 198 24.94 -8.40 -23.87
N ALA A 199 24.53 -8.24 -22.61
CA ALA A 199 23.71 -9.26 -21.96
C ALA A 199 22.31 -9.28 -22.62
N THR A 200 21.90 -10.44 -23.11
CA THR A 200 20.62 -10.61 -23.83
C THR A 200 19.51 -11.18 -22.96
N LEU A 201 19.87 -11.91 -21.90
CA LEU A 201 18.89 -12.53 -21.01
C LEU A 201 18.51 -11.53 -19.90
N ALA A 202 17.28 -11.03 -19.95
CA ALA A 202 16.71 -10.26 -18.85
C ALA A 202 16.57 -11.13 -17.59
N GLY A 203 16.55 -10.48 -16.42
CA GLY A 203 16.24 -11.16 -15.17
C GLY A 203 14.86 -11.85 -15.26
N PRO A 204 14.70 -13.09 -14.75
CA PRO A 204 13.38 -13.71 -14.68
C PRO A 204 12.40 -12.85 -13.87
N SER A 205 11.14 -12.83 -14.31
CA SER A 205 10.08 -12.18 -13.54
C SER A 205 9.83 -12.90 -12.22
N GLY A 206 9.41 -12.14 -11.22
CA GLY A 206 8.99 -12.67 -9.93
C GLY A 206 7.76 -13.55 -10.07
N ALA A 207 7.61 -14.51 -9.16
CA ALA A 207 6.43 -15.34 -9.09
C ALA A 207 5.25 -14.51 -8.55
N ASP A 208 4.11 -14.67 -9.19
CA ASP A 208 2.84 -14.23 -8.64
C ASP A 208 2.56 -14.94 -7.31
N ALA A 209 1.79 -14.30 -6.41
CA ALA A 209 1.33 -14.98 -5.20
C ALA A 209 0.50 -16.21 -5.58
N THR A 210 0.83 -17.38 -5.02
CA THR A 210 0.19 -18.66 -5.35
C THR A 210 -0.93 -19.04 -4.38
N GLU A 211 -1.07 -18.30 -3.29
CA GLU A 211 -2.03 -18.55 -2.22
C GLU A 211 -2.69 -17.24 -1.80
N LEU A 212 -3.89 -17.34 -1.23
CA LEU A 212 -4.52 -16.24 -0.52
C LEU A 212 -3.77 -15.92 0.77
N GLY A 213 -4.10 -14.77 1.36
CA GLY A 213 -3.69 -14.44 2.71
C GLY A 213 -4.29 -15.38 3.75
N THR A 214 -3.73 -15.31 4.96
CA THR A 214 -4.13 -16.15 6.08
C THR A 214 -4.81 -15.30 7.15
N PHE A 215 -5.92 -15.82 7.69
CA PHE A 215 -6.54 -15.25 8.88
C PHE A 215 -5.84 -15.77 10.13
N SER A 216 -5.64 -14.88 11.09
CA SER A 216 -5.12 -15.17 12.41
C SER A 216 -5.88 -14.34 13.46
N ARG A 217 -5.51 -14.53 14.72
CA ARG A 217 -5.99 -13.73 15.86
C ARG A 217 -5.90 -12.21 15.61
N SER A 218 -4.89 -11.72 14.88
CA SER A 218 -4.68 -10.29 14.65
C SER A 218 -5.46 -9.74 13.44
N GLY A 219 -5.97 -10.61 12.56
CA GLY A 219 -6.62 -10.21 11.31
C GLY A 219 -6.15 -11.04 10.11
N TYR A 220 -6.27 -10.46 8.91
CA TYR A 220 -5.83 -11.08 7.66
C TYR A 220 -4.50 -10.51 7.20
N GLU A 221 -3.55 -11.41 6.94
CA GLU A 221 -2.25 -11.10 6.38
C GLU A 221 -2.26 -11.43 4.88
N ALA A 222 -2.28 -10.39 4.04
CA ALA A 222 -2.31 -10.56 2.59
C ALA A 222 -0.98 -11.12 2.04
N ARG A 223 -1.04 -11.90 0.95
CA ARG A 223 0.15 -12.41 0.26
C ARG A 223 0.55 -11.52 -0.92
N ALA A 224 1.80 -11.08 -0.92
CA ALA A 224 2.42 -10.35 -2.02
C ALA A 224 3.04 -11.30 -3.06
N GLY A 225 3.24 -10.81 -4.28
CA GLY A 225 4.11 -11.47 -5.26
C GLY A 225 5.59 -11.33 -4.87
N THR A 226 6.46 -12.11 -5.51
CA THR A 226 7.91 -12.00 -5.26
C THR A 226 8.54 -10.92 -6.15
N PRO A 227 9.68 -10.33 -5.75
CA PRO A 227 10.48 -9.50 -6.65
C PRO A 227 10.95 -10.27 -7.88
N GLY A 228 11.16 -9.55 -8.99
CA GLY A 228 11.92 -10.05 -10.13
C GLY A 228 13.40 -10.14 -9.80
N ALA A 229 14.14 -10.93 -10.58
CA ALA A 229 15.60 -11.01 -10.45
C ALA A 229 16.29 -9.88 -11.21
N ASP A 230 17.52 -9.58 -10.81
CA ASP A 230 18.36 -8.62 -11.52
C ASP A 230 18.76 -9.14 -12.91
N GLY A 231 19.03 -8.21 -13.82
CA GLY A 231 19.63 -8.49 -15.12
C GLY A 231 21.10 -8.91 -14.98
N LEU A 232 21.64 -9.45 -16.07
CA LEU A 232 23.05 -9.79 -16.18
C LEU A 232 23.85 -8.58 -16.65
N ALA A 233 25.11 -8.49 -16.21
CA ALA A 233 26.04 -7.51 -16.73
C ALA A 233 26.46 -7.85 -18.16
N GLY A 234 26.71 -6.82 -18.97
CA GLY A 234 27.36 -6.98 -20.27
C GLY A 234 28.83 -7.39 -20.12
N ASN A 235 29.42 -7.86 -21.21
CA ASN A 235 30.84 -8.19 -21.23
C ASN A 235 31.69 -6.94 -21.52
N ALA A 236 32.91 -6.91 -20.96
CA ALA A 236 33.90 -5.91 -21.36
C ALA A 236 34.25 -6.07 -22.84
N ALA A 237 34.67 -4.98 -23.48
CA ALA A 237 35.05 -5.00 -24.89
C ALA A 237 36.41 -5.69 -25.12
N PRO A 238 36.76 -6.05 -26.38
CA PRO A 238 38.13 -6.36 -26.74
C PRO A 238 39.04 -5.13 -26.54
N PRO A 239 40.37 -5.28 -26.44
CA PRO A 239 41.27 -4.14 -26.39
C PRO A 239 41.04 -3.21 -27.59
N GLY A 240 41.29 -1.92 -27.39
CA GLY A 240 41.24 -0.96 -28.49
C GLY A 240 42.30 -1.24 -29.54
N GLY A 241 42.15 -0.57 -30.69
CA GLY A 241 43.14 -0.66 -31.76
C GLY A 241 44.53 -0.23 -31.28
N ASP A 242 45.57 -0.76 -31.93
CA ASP A 242 46.94 -0.30 -31.70
C ASP A 242 47.06 1.21 -32.02
N GLY A 243 47.95 1.89 -31.32
CA GLY A 243 48.31 3.26 -31.66
C GLY A 243 48.91 3.34 -33.07
N GLN A 244 48.63 4.43 -33.76
CA GLN A 244 49.24 4.70 -35.05
C GLN A 244 50.74 4.92 -34.88
N CYS A 245 51.53 4.29 -35.75
CA CYS A 245 52.98 4.47 -35.81
C CYS A 245 53.36 5.48 -36.87
N VAL A 246 54.21 6.43 -36.50
CA VAL A 246 54.92 7.30 -37.45
C VAL A 246 56.33 6.75 -37.63
N ALA A 247 56.71 6.48 -38.88
CA ALA A 247 58.06 6.05 -39.23
C ALA A 247 58.91 7.28 -39.59
N CYS A 248 60.14 7.31 -39.08
CA CYS A 248 61.02 8.47 -39.21
C CYS A 248 62.11 8.22 -40.24
N VAL A 249 62.53 9.30 -40.90
CA VAL A 249 63.72 9.28 -41.73
C VAL A 249 64.95 9.03 -40.84
N ASN A 250 65.77 8.03 -41.18
CA ASN A 250 67.01 7.72 -40.43
C ASN A 250 68.29 8.07 -41.19
N GLN A 251 68.23 8.08 -42.53
CA GLN A 251 69.39 8.28 -43.38
C GLN A 251 68.98 9.02 -44.64
N CYS A 252 69.76 10.06 -44.92
CA CYS A 252 69.79 10.71 -46.21
C CYS A 252 71.00 10.21 -46.98
N ALA A 253 70.75 9.44 -48.03
CA ALA A 253 71.78 9.09 -48.98
C ALA A 253 71.84 10.20 -50.05
N GLY A 254 72.86 11.06 -50.00
CA GLY A 254 73.03 12.17 -50.95
C GLY A 254 72.11 13.36 -50.72
N THR A 255 72.01 14.25 -51.71
CA THR A 255 71.24 15.50 -51.63
C THR A 255 69.74 15.35 -51.90
N THR A 256 69.26 14.17 -52.34
CA THR A 256 67.87 14.00 -52.83
C THR A 256 67.13 12.75 -52.33
N THR A 257 67.78 11.78 -51.69
CA THR A 257 67.12 10.52 -51.27
C THR A 257 67.11 10.34 -49.75
N CYS A 258 65.94 10.57 -49.14
CA CYS A 258 65.65 10.15 -47.77
C CYS A 258 65.12 8.72 -47.75
N SER A 259 65.66 7.88 -46.87
CA SER A 259 65.08 6.58 -46.57
C SER A 259 64.34 6.65 -45.23
N ILE A 260 63.07 6.23 -45.26
CA ILE A 260 62.28 6.03 -44.05
C ILE A 260 62.75 4.72 -43.43
N SER A 261 63.18 4.76 -42.17
CA SER A 261 63.54 3.54 -41.47
C SER A 261 62.33 2.88 -40.88
N SER A 262 62.19 1.59 -41.14
CA SER A 262 61.26 0.74 -40.40
C SER A 262 61.72 0.51 -38.95
N SER A 263 62.99 0.77 -38.61
CA SER A 263 63.53 0.60 -37.26
C SER A 263 63.32 1.80 -36.33
N LEU A 264 62.99 2.98 -36.86
CA LEU A 264 62.69 4.18 -36.08
C LEU A 264 61.20 4.51 -36.22
N ARG A 265 60.38 3.85 -35.40
CA ARG A 265 58.93 4.07 -35.32
C ARG A 265 58.55 4.59 -33.95
N TYR A 266 57.75 5.64 -33.92
CA TYR A 266 57.09 6.12 -32.71
C TYR A 266 55.61 5.82 -32.81
N CYS A 267 55.16 4.86 -32.01
CA CYS A 267 53.78 4.43 -31.97
C CYS A 267 53.10 5.00 -30.73
N GLY A 268 51.84 5.42 -30.87
CA GLY A 268 50.98 5.59 -29.71
C GLY A 268 50.79 4.25 -28.98
N THR A 269 50.31 4.29 -27.75
CA THR A 269 49.95 3.08 -27.02
C THR A 269 48.60 2.53 -27.49
N GLN A 270 48.39 1.23 -27.25
CA GLN A 270 47.09 0.59 -27.47
C GLN A 270 46.05 1.18 -26.51
N ALA A 271 44.83 1.37 -27.00
CA ALA A 271 43.71 1.77 -26.14
C ALA A 271 43.22 0.62 -25.25
N LYS A 272 42.60 0.97 -24.13
CA LYS A 272 42.03 0.03 -23.18
C LYS A 272 40.58 -0.29 -23.53
N SER A 273 40.11 -1.41 -23.01
CA SER A 273 38.74 -1.89 -23.20
C SER A 273 37.77 -1.19 -22.25
N GLY A 274 36.59 -0.83 -22.74
CA GLY A 274 35.47 -0.44 -21.90
C GLY A 274 34.87 -1.64 -21.16
N CYS A 275 34.43 -1.44 -19.92
CA CYS A 275 33.72 -2.44 -19.14
C CYS A 275 32.27 -2.61 -19.61
N GLY A 276 31.70 -3.80 -19.43
CA GLY A 276 30.27 -3.99 -19.65
C GLY A 276 29.43 -3.25 -18.62
N GLY A 277 28.24 -2.79 -19.02
CA GLY A 277 27.28 -2.17 -18.12
C GLY A 277 26.65 -3.19 -17.16
N HIS A 278 26.30 -2.76 -15.96
CA HIS A 278 25.63 -3.62 -14.98
C HIS A 278 24.19 -3.94 -15.40
N GLY A 279 23.67 -5.09 -14.99
CA GLY A 279 22.25 -5.42 -15.19
C GLY A 279 21.32 -4.48 -14.43
N GLY A 280 20.11 -4.26 -14.95
CA GLY A 280 19.07 -3.52 -14.24
C GLY A 280 18.53 -4.32 -13.07
N ARG A 281 18.11 -3.67 -11.98
CA ARG A 281 17.54 -4.38 -10.84
C ARG A 281 16.14 -4.91 -11.13
N GLY A 282 15.77 -6.02 -10.52
CA GLY A 282 14.40 -6.54 -10.58
C GLY A 282 13.37 -5.58 -9.98
N GLY A 283 12.14 -5.59 -10.51
CA GLY A 283 11.01 -4.87 -9.92
C GLY A 283 10.49 -5.57 -8.68
N ALA A 284 9.99 -4.81 -7.70
CA ALA A 284 9.41 -5.39 -6.48
C ALA A 284 8.07 -6.08 -6.77
N GLY A 285 7.72 -7.09 -5.97
CA GLY A 285 6.40 -7.73 -6.06
C GLY A 285 5.25 -6.78 -5.67
N GLY A 286 4.08 -6.99 -6.26
CA GLY A 286 2.86 -6.27 -5.91
C GLY A 286 2.30 -6.77 -4.59
N ALA A 287 1.81 -5.86 -3.74
CA ALA A 287 1.18 -6.23 -2.48
C ALA A 287 -0.16 -6.95 -2.71
N GLY A 288 -0.54 -7.82 -1.77
CA GLY A 288 -1.89 -8.42 -1.78
C GLY A 288 -2.96 -7.40 -1.39
N GLY A 289 -4.20 -7.64 -1.82
CA GLY A 289 -5.36 -6.85 -1.44
C GLY A 289 -5.87 -7.19 -0.04
N GLY A 290 -6.38 -6.20 0.69
CA GLY A 290 -6.92 -6.40 2.03
C GLY A 290 -8.22 -7.21 2.02
N SER A 291 -8.50 -7.97 3.08
CA SER A 291 -9.79 -8.64 3.23
C SER A 291 -10.82 -7.74 3.92
N THR A 292 -12.09 -7.99 3.67
CA THR A 292 -13.20 -7.31 4.32
C THR A 292 -14.00 -8.27 5.16
N VAL A 293 -14.09 -8.02 6.46
CA VAL A 293 -14.75 -8.92 7.41
C VAL A 293 -15.64 -8.14 8.37
N ALA A 294 -16.94 -8.44 8.42
CA ALA A 294 -17.81 -7.77 9.38
C ALA A 294 -17.55 -8.22 10.83
N LEU A 295 -17.37 -9.52 11.06
CA LEU A 295 -17.05 -10.10 12.36
C LEU A 295 -15.87 -11.07 12.27
N LEU A 296 -14.80 -10.81 13.01
CA LEU A 296 -13.71 -11.76 13.25
C LEU A 296 -13.79 -12.26 14.70
N ALA A 297 -14.02 -13.55 14.88
CA ALA A 297 -14.04 -14.22 16.17
C ALA A 297 -12.87 -15.22 16.28
N TRP A 298 -12.07 -15.11 17.34
CA TRP A 298 -10.94 -16.00 17.59
C TRP A 298 -10.94 -16.49 19.04
N ASP A 299 -11.32 -17.74 19.25
CA ASP A 299 -11.55 -18.35 20.57
C ASP A 299 -12.61 -17.61 21.41
N ALA A 300 -13.41 -16.73 20.82
CA ALA A 300 -14.41 -15.91 21.52
C ALA A 300 -15.84 -16.45 21.32
N THR A 301 -16.75 -16.08 22.23
CA THR A 301 -18.19 -16.36 22.09
C THR A 301 -18.95 -15.12 21.66
N ILE A 302 -19.68 -15.19 20.57
CA ILE A 302 -20.51 -14.09 20.06
C ILE A 302 -21.96 -14.54 19.95
N VAL A 303 -22.88 -13.73 20.45
CA VAL A 303 -24.32 -13.98 20.33
C VAL A 303 -24.99 -12.80 19.66
N LEU A 304 -25.65 -13.03 18.53
CA LEU A 304 -26.36 -12.02 17.74
C LEU A 304 -27.87 -12.25 17.80
N SER A 305 -28.60 -11.23 18.25
CA SER A 305 -30.05 -11.18 18.27
C SER A 305 -30.54 -10.07 17.34
N GLY A 306 -30.69 -10.41 16.05
CA GLY A 306 -31.08 -9.49 14.99
C GLY A 306 -29.93 -8.64 14.43
N GLY A 307 -30.27 -7.59 13.68
CA GLY A 307 -29.30 -6.68 13.07
C GLY A 307 -28.73 -7.19 11.74
N ALA A 308 -27.54 -6.73 11.37
CA ALA A 308 -26.90 -7.11 10.12
C ALA A 308 -25.36 -7.08 10.19
N LEU A 309 -24.71 -8.07 9.58
CA LEU A 309 -23.27 -8.09 9.34
C LEU A 309 -23.03 -7.97 7.85
N LYS A 310 -22.47 -6.84 7.41
CA LYS A 310 -22.25 -6.51 6.00
C LYS A 310 -20.77 -6.25 5.76
N ALA A 311 -20.12 -7.16 5.04
CA ALA A 311 -18.80 -6.93 4.49
C ALA A 311 -18.90 -6.36 3.07
N GLY A 312 -18.08 -5.36 2.77
CA GLY A 312 -17.83 -4.90 1.41
C GLY A 312 -16.89 -5.84 0.65
N ASP A 313 -16.50 -5.44 -0.56
CA ASP A 313 -15.64 -6.24 -1.42
C ASP A 313 -14.23 -6.38 -0.84
N GLY A 314 -13.57 -7.50 -1.14
CA GLY A 314 -12.13 -7.66 -0.87
C GLY A 314 -11.31 -6.76 -1.82
N GLY A 315 -10.16 -6.30 -1.35
CA GLY A 315 -9.25 -5.47 -2.14
C GLY A 315 -8.58 -6.28 -3.25
N ALA A 316 -8.32 -5.67 -4.40
CA ALA A 316 -7.55 -6.33 -5.45
C ALA A 316 -6.07 -6.44 -5.07
N GLY A 317 -5.43 -7.56 -5.45
CA GLY A 317 -3.98 -7.70 -5.44
C GLY A 317 -3.33 -6.81 -6.50
N ALA A 318 -2.21 -6.19 -6.14
CA ALA A 318 -1.56 -5.22 -7.00
C ALA A 318 -0.65 -5.87 -8.05
N LEU A 319 -0.31 -5.08 -9.07
CA LEU A 319 0.72 -5.43 -10.03
C LEU A 319 2.11 -5.37 -9.40
N GLY A 320 3.01 -6.27 -9.80
CA GLY A 320 4.44 -6.09 -9.54
C GLY A 320 5.02 -4.92 -10.33
N GLY A 321 6.13 -4.38 -9.83
CA GLY A 321 6.84 -3.28 -10.47
C GLY A 321 7.60 -3.75 -11.71
N PRO A 322 7.80 -2.87 -12.70
CA PRO A 322 8.64 -3.20 -13.84
C PRO A 322 10.10 -3.36 -13.43
N GLY A 323 10.84 -4.23 -14.12
CA GLY A 323 12.30 -4.31 -13.96
C GLY A 323 13.01 -3.05 -14.45
N GLY A 324 14.17 -2.75 -13.88
CA GLY A 324 15.04 -1.66 -14.32
C GLY A 324 15.73 -1.98 -15.65
N SER A 325 16.06 -0.97 -16.44
CA SER A 325 16.86 -1.16 -17.66
C SER A 325 18.30 -1.55 -17.32
N GLY A 326 18.99 -2.25 -18.22
CA GLY A 326 20.43 -2.45 -18.10
C GLY A 326 21.22 -1.14 -18.21
N GLY A 327 22.40 -1.11 -17.61
CA GLY A 327 23.34 -0.01 -17.73
C GLY A 327 24.07 -0.02 -19.08
N PRO A 328 24.45 1.15 -19.61
CA PRO A 328 25.27 1.22 -20.82
C PRO A 328 26.68 0.66 -20.56
N GLY A 329 27.32 0.11 -21.59
CA GLY A 329 28.74 -0.22 -21.51
C GLY A 329 29.61 1.04 -21.38
N GLY A 330 30.72 0.90 -20.65
CA GLY A 330 31.71 1.96 -20.52
C GLY A 330 32.50 2.16 -21.79
N THR A 331 32.95 3.40 -22.03
CA THR A 331 33.90 3.71 -23.11
C THR A 331 35.32 3.41 -22.63
N GLY A 332 36.05 2.57 -23.35
CA GLY A 332 37.46 2.30 -23.05
C GLY A 332 38.34 3.56 -23.12
N LEU A 333 39.39 3.61 -22.30
CA LEU A 333 40.37 4.71 -22.37
C LEU A 333 41.14 4.69 -23.70
N ALA A 334 41.24 5.86 -24.33
CA ALA A 334 42.09 6.05 -25.50
C ALA A 334 43.57 5.79 -25.17
N GLY A 335 44.32 5.31 -26.17
CA GLY A 335 45.76 5.17 -26.06
C GLY A 335 46.41 6.55 -25.88
N THR A 336 47.54 6.59 -25.19
CA THR A 336 48.40 7.77 -25.17
C THR A 336 49.08 7.93 -26.53
N ALA A 337 49.08 9.15 -27.08
CA ALA A 337 49.90 9.46 -28.24
C ALA A 337 51.38 9.23 -27.92
N ALA A 338 52.17 8.89 -28.95
CA ALA A 338 53.61 8.84 -28.82
C ALA A 338 54.14 10.20 -28.32
N PRO A 339 55.22 10.23 -27.51
CA PRO A 339 55.87 11.50 -27.16
C PRO A 339 56.11 12.34 -28.41
N PRO A 340 55.96 13.67 -28.36
CA PRO A 340 56.21 14.53 -29.50
C PRO A 340 57.67 14.44 -29.89
N VAL A 341 57.98 13.52 -30.81
CA VAL A 341 59.29 13.41 -31.39
C VAL A 341 59.31 14.31 -32.60
N ALA A 342 60.29 15.22 -32.64
CA ALA A 342 60.66 15.96 -33.83
C ALA A 342 61.26 15.00 -34.88
N CYS A 343 60.45 14.08 -35.36
CA CYS A 343 60.81 13.06 -36.31
C CYS A 343 60.37 13.53 -37.70
N ALA A 344 61.34 13.70 -38.60
CA ALA A 344 61.10 14.10 -39.97
C ALA A 344 60.28 13.02 -40.67
N THR A 345 59.07 13.38 -41.11
CA THR A 345 58.23 12.54 -41.99
C THR A 345 58.37 12.94 -43.46
N GLN A 346 58.90 14.14 -43.70
CA GLN A 346 59.30 14.65 -45.01
C GLN A 346 60.64 15.37 -44.86
N CYS A 347 61.48 15.22 -45.88
CA CYS A 347 62.73 15.96 -46.01
C CYS A 347 62.59 16.97 -47.13
N GLU A 348 63.07 18.19 -46.91
CA GLU A 348 63.46 19.07 -48.01
C GLU A 348 64.99 19.12 -48.10
N SER A 349 65.51 19.11 -49.34
CA SER A 349 66.94 19.25 -49.60
C SER A 349 67.34 20.71 -49.44
N VAL A 350 67.93 21.08 -48.30
CA VAL A 350 68.47 22.43 -48.09
C VAL A 350 69.98 22.33 -48.00
N GLN A 351 70.68 22.81 -49.04
CA GLN A 351 72.15 22.98 -49.09
C GLN A 351 72.98 21.79 -48.54
N GLY A 352 72.65 20.56 -48.92
CA GLY A 352 73.45 19.37 -48.56
C GLY A 352 73.10 18.75 -47.20
N ALA A 353 72.05 19.22 -46.52
CA ALA A 353 71.46 18.58 -45.36
C ALA A 353 69.96 18.30 -45.58
N CYS A 354 69.46 17.20 -45.00
CA CYS A 354 68.03 16.97 -44.90
C CYS A 354 67.49 17.71 -43.69
N ALA A 355 66.60 18.67 -43.93
CA ALA A 355 65.84 19.31 -42.86
C ALA A 355 64.46 18.66 -42.75
N ALA A 356 64.05 18.33 -41.53
CA ALA A 356 62.70 17.88 -41.23
C ALA A 356 61.71 19.01 -41.48
N THR A 357 60.72 18.83 -42.35
CA THR A 357 59.70 19.86 -42.64
C THR A 357 58.32 19.54 -42.08
N GLN A 358 58.05 18.27 -41.76
CA GLN A 358 56.81 17.84 -41.12
C GLN A 358 57.09 16.90 -39.95
N PHE A 359 56.51 17.25 -38.81
CA PHE A 359 56.51 16.44 -37.60
C PHE A 359 55.12 15.84 -37.42
N ALA A 360 55.05 14.53 -37.27
CA ALA A 360 53.82 13.84 -36.92
C ALA A 360 54.07 13.00 -35.67
N THR A 361 53.05 12.91 -34.81
CA THR A 361 53.06 12.04 -33.65
C THR A 361 52.16 10.86 -33.90
N GLY A 362 52.62 9.67 -33.52
CA GLY A 362 51.77 8.48 -33.50
C GLY A 362 50.57 8.73 -32.58
N GLN A 363 49.36 8.65 -33.12
CA GLN A 363 48.14 8.80 -32.32
C GLN A 363 47.92 7.54 -31.48
N GLY A 364 47.33 7.70 -30.30
CA GLY A 364 46.91 6.54 -29.51
C GLY A 364 45.77 5.77 -30.17
N GLY A 365 45.59 4.52 -29.76
CA GLY A 365 44.42 3.73 -30.15
C GLY A 365 43.09 4.39 -29.73
N VAL A 366 42.00 4.00 -30.37
CA VAL A 366 40.63 4.36 -29.93
C VAL A 366 40.10 3.27 -29.00
N GLY A 367 39.58 3.67 -27.84
CA GLY A 367 38.94 2.75 -26.89
C GLY A 367 37.69 2.10 -27.47
N THR A 368 37.39 0.90 -27.00
CA THR A 368 36.20 0.14 -27.38
C THR A 368 35.11 0.27 -26.32
N VAL A 369 33.84 0.13 -26.70
CA VAL A 369 32.71 0.25 -25.78
C VAL A 369 32.30 -1.15 -25.31
N GLY A 370 32.15 -1.33 -24.00
CA GLY A 370 31.64 -2.59 -23.45
C GLY A 370 30.19 -2.88 -23.85
N GLY A 371 29.76 -4.12 -23.63
CA GLY A 371 28.37 -4.52 -23.85
C GLY A 371 27.43 -3.87 -22.83
N THR A 372 26.19 -3.59 -23.23
CA THR A 372 25.15 -3.12 -22.30
C THR A 372 24.72 -4.26 -21.37
N GLY A 373 24.38 -3.94 -20.12
CA GLY A 373 23.68 -4.88 -19.24
C GLY A 373 22.28 -5.21 -19.74
N SER A 374 21.69 -6.31 -19.26
CA SER A 374 20.30 -6.65 -19.56
C SER A 374 19.33 -6.02 -18.56
N ALA A 375 18.05 -5.96 -18.91
CA ALA A 375 17.02 -5.49 -18.00
C ALA A 375 16.79 -6.47 -16.83
N GLY A 376 16.34 -5.95 -15.69
CA GLY A 376 15.81 -6.76 -14.61
C GLY A 376 14.44 -7.36 -14.95
N GLY A 377 14.04 -8.38 -14.20
CA GLY A 377 12.71 -8.98 -14.31
C GLY A 377 11.63 -8.13 -13.64
N ASN A 378 10.40 -8.23 -14.11
CA ASN A 378 9.26 -7.61 -13.45
C ASN A 378 8.96 -8.32 -12.12
N GLY A 379 8.38 -7.63 -11.14
CA GLY A 379 7.84 -8.28 -9.95
C GLY A 379 6.57 -9.07 -10.25
N GLY A 380 6.27 -10.07 -9.42
CA GLY A 380 5.01 -10.82 -9.47
C GLY A 380 3.83 -10.02 -8.89
N ARG A 381 2.61 -10.43 -9.24
CA ARG A 381 1.34 -9.86 -8.74
C ARG A 381 0.99 -10.37 -7.35
N GLY A 382 0.30 -9.54 -6.56
CA GLY A 382 -0.27 -9.93 -5.28
C GLY A 382 -1.59 -10.69 -5.41
N ALA A 383 -1.97 -11.40 -4.33
CA ALA A 383 -3.25 -12.08 -4.22
C ALA A 383 -4.40 -11.09 -3.92
N GLY A 384 -5.63 -11.45 -4.28
CA GLY A 384 -6.82 -10.72 -3.89
C GLY A 384 -7.18 -10.91 -2.42
N GLY A 385 -7.91 -9.95 -1.85
CA GLY A 385 -8.50 -10.05 -0.52
C GLY A 385 -9.86 -10.74 -0.54
N SER A 386 -10.22 -11.41 0.56
CA SER A 386 -11.52 -12.10 0.66
C SER A 386 -12.60 -11.19 1.24
N SER A 387 -13.88 -11.56 1.09
CA SER A 387 -15.03 -10.88 1.68
C SER A 387 -15.90 -11.84 2.49
N TYR A 388 -16.04 -11.61 3.79
CA TYR A 388 -16.82 -12.48 4.67
C TYR A 388 -17.68 -11.70 5.66
N ALA A 389 -18.92 -12.14 5.88
CA ALA A 389 -19.69 -11.58 6.99
C ALA A 389 -19.10 -12.04 8.34
N ILE A 390 -18.73 -13.31 8.46
CA ILE A 390 -18.15 -13.91 9.67
C ILE A 390 -16.89 -14.71 9.31
N VAL A 391 -15.80 -14.46 10.03
CA VAL A 391 -14.64 -15.35 10.11
C VAL A 391 -14.53 -15.82 11.55
N GLN A 392 -14.52 -17.13 11.77
CA GLN A 392 -14.42 -17.72 13.10
C GLN A 392 -13.41 -18.88 13.09
N ASN A 393 -12.44 -18.90 14.01
CA ASN A 393 -11.57 -20.07 14.14
C ASN A 393 -12.30 -21.24 14.83
N ALA A 394 -11.67 -22.42 14.87
CA ALA A 394 -12.27 -23.62 15.47
C ALA A 394 -12.64 -23.49 16.96
N GLY A 395 -11.95 -22.61 17.72
CA GLY A 395 -12.25 -22.37 19.13
C GLY A 395 -13.32 -21.30 19.39
N ALA A 396 -13.76 -20.57 18.37
CA ALA A 396 -14.81 -19.56 18.49
C ALA A 396 -16.21 -20.18 18.38
N SER A 397 -17.19 -19.54 19.01
CA SER A 397 -18.61 -19.85 18.86
C SER A 397 -19.36 -18.59 18.47
N VAL A 398 -20.01 -18.60 17.30
CA VAL A 398 -20.86 -17.49 16.84
C VAL A 398 -22.28 -17.98 16.65
N GLU A 399 -23.17 -17.55 17.53
CA GLU A 399 -24.60 -17.83 17.48
C GLU A 399 -25.35 -16.62 16.94
N TYR A 400 -26.22 -16.80 15.94
CA TYR A 400 -27.04 -15.71 15.40
C TYR A 400 -28.48 -16.15 15.17
N GLY A 401 -29.41 -15.26 15.51
CA GLY A 401 -30.84 -15.49 15.34
C GLY A 401 -31.30 -15.42 13.88
N PRO A 402 -32.50 -15.92 13.56
CA PRO A 402 -33.05 -15.92 12.20
C PRO A 402 -33.34 -14.53 11.62
N SER A 403 -33.31 -13.50 12.46
CA SER A 403 -33.49 -12.09 12.07
C SER A 403 -32.16 -11.37 11.78
N THR A 404 -31.01 -12.03 11.92
CA THR A 404 -29.70 -11.46 11.60
C THR A 404 -29.41 -11.63 10.11
N LEU A 405 -29.21 -10.51 9.41
CA LEU A 405 -28.84 -10.51 8.00
C LEU A 405 -27.32 -10.62 7.84
N LEU A 406 -26.85 -11.62 7.11
CA LEU A 406 -25.46 -11.76 6.69
C LEU A 406 -25.33 -11.34 5.22
N VAL A 407 -24.35 -10.48 4.93
CA VAL A 407 -24.03 -10.04 3.58
C VAL A 407 -22.51 -9.97 3.43
N HIS A 408 -22.00 -10.57 2.36
CA HIS A 408 -20.63 -10.37 1.90
C HIS A 408 -20.63 -9.64 0.56
N GLY A 409 -19.49 -9.03 0.23
CA GLY A 409 -19.20 -8.49 -1.10
C GLY A 409 -18.62 -9.58 -2.02
N VAL A 410 -17.88 -9.15 -3.03
CA VAL A 410 -17.09 -10.06 -3.87
C VAL A 410 -15.64 -10.15 -3.39
N GLY A 411 -14.99 -11.27 -3.64
CA GLY A 411 -13.54 -11.38 -3.46
C GLY A 411 -12.79 -10.48 -4.44
N GLY A 412 -11.66 -9.92 -4.00
CA GLY A 412 -10.83 -9.07 -4.83
C GLY A 412 -10.13 -9.86 -5.94
N ALA A 413 -9.93 -9.22 -7.09
CA ALA A 413 -9.10 -9.78 -8.16
C ALA A 413 -7.63 -9.89 -7.72
N GLY A 414 -6.86 -10.77 -8.31
CA GLY A 414 -5.44 -10.93 -8.02
C GLY A 414 -4.86 -12.11 -8.78
N SER A 415 -3.60 -12.46 -8.52
CA SER A 415 -3.05 -13.73 -9.02
C SER A 415 -3.84 -14.95 -8.54
N VAL A 416 -4.30 -14.88 -7.30
CA VAL A 416 -5.36 -15.72 -6.73
C VAL A 416 -6.53 -14.83 -6.37
N PRO A 417 -7.71 -15.01 -6.98
CA PRO A 417 -8.92 -14.27 -6.61
C PRO A 417 -9.33 -14.57 -5.17
N GLY A 418 -9.73 -13.54 -4.44
CA GLY A 418 -10.26 -13.69 -3.09
C GLY A 418 -11.54 -14.53 -3.04
N ASN A 419 -11.79 -15.14 -1.89
CA ASN A 419 -13.03 -15.88 -1.65
C ASN A 419 -14.14 -14.95 -1.15
N ALA A 420 -15.39 -15.39 -1.28
CA ALA A 420 -16.54 -14.69 -0.74
C ALA A 420 -17.58 -15.68 -0.20
N ALA A 421 -18.00 -15.50 1.06
CA ALA A 421 -19.02 -16.32 1.71
C ALA A 421 -19.60 -15.61 2.94
N ASP A 422 -20.74 -16.07 3.44
CA ASP A 422 -21.29 -15.53 4.69
C ASP A 422 -20.43 -15.93 5.90
N VAL A 423 -19.98 -17.18 5.96
CA VAL A 423 -19.19 -17.73 7.08
C VAL A 423 -17.96 -18.46 6.56
N PHE A 424 -16.81 -18.17 7.15
CA PHE A 424 -15.56 -18.87 6.90
C PHE A 424 -14.94 -19.37 8.20
N VAL A 425 -14.50 -20.64 8.17
CA VAL A 425 -13.75 -21.28 9.26
C VAL A 425 -12.37 -21.60 8.73
N PRO A 426 -11.30 -20.86 9.13
CA PRO A 426 -9.96 -21.23 8.77
C PRO A 426 -9.60 -22.60 9.40
N PRO A 427 -8.74 -23.37 8.72
CA PRO A 427 -8.33 -24.70 9.16
C PRO A 427 -7.59 -24.70 10.51
#